data_AF-A0A3Q3RT26-F1
#
_entry.id   AF-A0A3Q3RT26-F1
#
_cell.length_a   1.000
_cell.length_b   1.000
_cell.length_c   1.000
_cell.angle_alpha   90.00
_cell.angle_beta   90.00
_cell.angle_gamma   90.00
#
_symmetry.space_group_name_H-M   'P 1'
#
loop_
_entity.id
_entity.type
_entity.pdbx_description
1 polymer ?
#
loop_
_entity_poly.entity_id
_entity_poly.type
_entity_poly.pdbx_seq_one_letter_code
_entity_poly.pdbx_strand_id
1 'polypeptide(L)'
;NQPSIPLISIHLKLSLATLKVFQLYAEGLYGDKWTQTDGSVQVKYGNQIKNTIIISNNNNPKWKETFEFGPISINMKDKLVFSVYDEDTYWNSDLLGKCSFDLHNGKVTDSCMFDYGTFFFSYIVDVMLI
;
A
#
# COMPACT_ATOMS: atom_id res chain seq x y z
N ASN A 1 32.68 17.69 31.32
CA ASN A 1 31.98 16.39 31.47
C ASN A 1 30.73 16.40 30.61
N GLN A 2 30.86 15.98 29.35
CA GLN A 2 29.72 15.83 28.44
C GLN A 2 29.33 14.35 28.46
N PRO A 3 28.07 13.99 28.77
CA PRO A 3 27.69 12.58 28.83
C PRO A 3 27.79 11.98 27.43
N SER A 4 28.59 10.93 27.29
CA SER A 4 28.61 10.08 26.11
C SER A 4 27.25 9.40 25.98
N ILE A 5 26.45 9.83 25.01
CA ILE A 5 25.25 9.12 24.61
C ILE A 5 25.71 7.75 24.10
N PRO A 6 25.23 6.62 24.65
CA PRO A 6 25.64 5.31 24.16
C PRO A 6 25.21 5.17 22.69
N LEU A 7 26.13 4.78 21.81
CA LEU A 7 25.90 4.59 20.37
C LEU A 7 24.69 3.71 20.03
N ILE A 8 24.27 2.85 20.96
CA ILE A 8 23.07 2.00 20.85
C ILE A 8 21.78 2.85 20.79
N SER A 9 21.75 4.01 21.46
CA SER A 9 20.60 4.91 21.48
C SER A 9 20.36 5.59 20.13
N ILE A 10 21.39 5.67 19.27
CA ILE A 10 21.30 6.27 17.93
C ILE A 10 20.72 5.26 16.91
N HIS A 11 20.86 3.95 17.16
CA HIS A 11 20.38 2.89 16.26
C HIS A 11 18.95 2.40 16.55
N LEU A 12 18.35 2.83 17.66
CA LEU A 12 17.00 2.43 18.10
C LEU A 12 16.06 3.64 18.26
N LYS A 13 16.18 4.66 17.40
CA LYS A 13 14.99 5.49 17.15
C LYS A 13 14.02 4.63 16.34
N LEU A 14 13.27 3.79 17.06
CA LEU A 14 11.99 3.28 16.61
C LEU A 14 11.13 4.53 16.40
N SER A 15 11.18 5.13 15.23
CA SER A 15 10.33 6.27 14.92
C SER A 15 8.93 5.68 14.77
N LEU A 16 8.15 5.83 15.84
CA LEU A 16 6.72 5.61 15.78
C LEU A 16 6.16 6.63 14.79
N ALA A 17 5.44 6.15 13.79
CA ALA A 17 4.79 7.00 12.82
C ALA A 17 3.36 6.51 12.62
N THR A 18 2.48 7.36 12.12
CA THR A 18 1.20 6.91 11.58
C THR A 18 1.35 6.69 10.08
N LEU A 19 0.71 5.65 9.56
CA LEU A 19 0.61 5.41 8.12
C LEU A 19 -0.86 5.44 7.70
N LYS A 20 -1.15 6.28 6.72
CA LYS A 20 -2.45 6.37 6.08
C LYS A 20 -2.31 6.22 4.56
N VAL A 21 -3.07 5.30 3.98
CA VAL A 21 -3.08 4.99 2.54
C VAL A 21 -4.45 5.35 1.96
N PHE A 22 -4.48 6.03 0.82
CA PHE A 22 -5.71 6.60 0.24
C PHE A 22 -5.54 6.92 -1.25
N GLN A 23 -6.61 7.37 -1.92
CA GLN A 23 -6.61 7.70 -3.36
C GLN A 23 -6.12 6.53 -4.22
N LEU A 24 -6.71 5.36 -4.00
CA LEU A 24 -6.41 4.16 -4.77
C LEU A 24 -7.28 4.15 -6.03
N TYR A 25 -6.65 4.09 -7.19
CA TYR A 25 -7.34 3.91 -8.47
C TYR A 25 -6.44 3.22 -9.47
N ALA A 26 -7.03 2.63 -10.50
CA ALA A 26 -6.29 2.09 -11.62
C ALA A 26 -6.89 2.55 -12.94
N GLU A 27 -6.08 2.48 -13.98
CA GLU A 27 -6.47 2.80 -15.35
C GLU A 27 -5.99 1.69 -16.29
N GLY A 28 -6.87 1.24 -17.18
CA GLY A 28 -6.53 0.26 -18.22
C GLY A 28 -6.19 -1.15 -17.70
N LEU A 29 -6.77 -1.59 -16.58
CA LEU A 29 -6.62 -2.98 -16.13
C LEU A 29 -7.23 -3.96 -17.14
N TYR A 30 -6.66 -5.16 -17.18
CA TYR A 30 -7.15 -6.26 -18.00
C TYR A 30 -6.90 -7.58 -17.28
N GLY A 31 -7.96 -8.18 -16.75
CA GLY A 31 -7.92 -9.50 -16.10
C GLY A 31 -8.85 -10.49 -16.83
N ASP A 32 -10.03 -10.02 -17.20
CA ASP A 32 -11.00 -10.79 -17.94
C ASP A 32 -10.86 -10.76 -19.46
N LYS A 33 -11.22 -11.88 -20.12
CA LYS A 33 -11.25 -11.99 -21.59
C LYS A 33 -12.56 -11.52 -22.23
N TRP A 34 -13.68 -11.68 -21.51
CA TRP A 34 -15.04 -11.46 -22.06
C TRP A 34 -15.77 -10.30 -21.39
N THR A 35 -15.41 -10.02 -20.15
CA THR A 35 -15.92 -8.93 -19.30
C THR A 35 -14.80 -7.93 -19.00
N GLN A 36 -15.12 -6.85 -18.29
CA GLN A 36 -14.10 -5.99 -17.69
C GLN A 36 -13.70 -6.55 -16.33
N THR A 37 -12.53 -6.13 -15.85
CA THR A 37 -11.96 -6.56 -14.56
C THR A 37 -12.89 -6.30 -13.37
N ASP A 38 -12.98 -7.28 -12.48
CA ASP A 38 -13.57 -7.26 -11.15
C ASP A 38 -12.49 -6.91 -10.11
N GLY A 39 -12.13 -5.63 -10.03
CA GLY A 39 -10.91 -5.18 -9.37
C GLY A 39 -10.98 -5.07 -7.85
N SER A 40 -9.97 -5.61 -7.16
CA SER A 40 -9.71 -5.38 -5.72
C SER A 40 -8.23 -5.05 -5.44
N VAL A 41 -7.94 -4.41 -4.31
CA VAL A 41 -6.57 -4.13 -3.86
C VAL A 41 -6.35 -4.62 -2.44
N GLN A 42 -5.33 -5.46 -2.26
CA GLN A 42 -4.76 -5.77 -0.97
C GLN A 42 -3.60 -4.82 -0.67
N VAL A 43 -3.67 -4.16 0.49
CA VAL A 43 -2.62 -3.29 1.02
C VAL A 43 -2.01 -3.95 2.25
N LYS A 44 -0.69 -4.13 2.22
CA LYS A 44 0.07 -4.76 3.31
C LYS A 44 1.21 -3.86 3.78
N TYR A 45 1.38 -3.79 5.10
CA TYR A 45 2.57 -3.22 5.74
C TYR A 45 2.91 -4.02 7.00
N GLY A 46 4.11 -4.58 7.06
CA GLY A 46 4.51 -5.55 8.08
C GLY A 46 3.54 -6.75 8.12
N ASN A 47 2.93 -6.99 9.29
CA ASN A 47 1.94 -8.06 9.48
C ASN A 47 0.48 -7.62 9.26
N GLN A 48 0.25 -6.34 8.98
CA GLN A 48 -1.10 -5.82 8.77
C GLN A 48 -1.50 -5.94 7.30
N ILE A 49 -2.70 -6.46 7.06
CA ILE A 49 -3.30 -6.59 5.73
C ILE A 49 -4.68 -5.94 5.76
N LYS A 50 -4.99 -5.13 4.76
CA LYS A 50 -6.30 -4.49 4.56
C LYS A 50 -6.67 -4.64 3.09
N ASN A 51 -7.95 -4.88 2.81
CA ASN A 51 -8.45 -5.07 1.45
C ASN A 51 -9.51 -4.02 1.14
N THR A 52 -9.59 -3.60 -0.11
CA THR A 52 -10.72 -2.82 -0.62
C THR A 52 -11.93 -3.73 -0.86
N ILE A 53 -13.07 -3.12 -1.13
CA ILE A 53 -14.17 -3.77 -1.83
C ILE A 53 -13.73 -4.18 -3.25
N ILE A 54 -14.50 -5.10 -3.82
CA ILE A 54 -14.43 -5.46 -5.22
C ILE A 54 -15.28 -4.45 -6.00
N ILE A 55 -14.72 -3.91 -7.08
CA ILE A 55 -15.45 -3.09 -8.05
C ILE A 55 -15.58 -3.91 -9.32
N SER A 56 -16.78 -4.42 -9.56
CA SER A 56 -17.04 -5.32 -10.68
C SER A 56 -17.10 -4.62 -12.03
N ASN A 57 -16.67 -5.33 -13.07
CA ASN A 57 -16.80 -4.99 -14.48
C ASN A 57 -16.36 -3.55 -14.77
N ASN A 58 -15.13 -3.21 -14.36
CA ASN A 58 -14.54 -1.89 -14.53
C ASN A 58 -13.01 -1.95 -14.68
N ASN A 59 -12.51 -1.63 -15.87
CA ASN A 59 -11.06 -1.55 -16.15
C ASN A 59 -10.37 -0.31 -15.56
N ASN A 60 -11.15 0.65 -15.02
CA ASN A 60 -10.65 1.90 -14.44
C ASN A 60 -11.25 2.15 -13.04
N PRO A 61 -11.07 1.20 -12.09
CA PRO A 61 -11.71 1.26 -10.78
C PRO A 61 -11.13 2.40 -9.92
N LYS A 62 -11.99 2.97 -9.07
CA LYS A 62 -11.61 3.96 -8.06
C LYS A 62 -12.16 3.52 -6.71
N TRP A 63 -11.27 3.09 -5.81
CA TRP A 63 -11.64 2.63 -4.48
C TRP A 63 -11.70 3.83 -3.52
N LYS A 64 -12.78 3.93 -2.75
CA LYS A 64 -13.04 5.09 -1.86
C LYS A 64 -12.35 4.94 -0.51
N GLU A 65 -11.84 3.76 -0.24
CA GLU A 65 -11.26 3.37 1.03
C GLU A 65 -10.04 4.21 1.36
N THR A 66 -9.90 4.43 2.66
CA THR A 66 -8.75 5.02 3.27
C THR A 66 -8.35 4.12 4.42
N PHE A 67 -7.11 3.65 4.38
CA PHE A 67 -6.60 2.69 5.34
C PHE A 67 -5.68 3.37 6.33
N GLU A 68 -6.08 3.34 7.60
CA GLU A 68 -5.22 3.73 8.72
C GLU A 68 -4.58 2.49 9.31
N PHE A 69 -3.24 2.41 9.23
CA PHE A 69 -2.45 1.32 9.78
C PHE A 69 -2.07 1.57 11.26
N GLY A 70 -2.47 2.71 11.80
CA GLY A 70 -2.16 3.12 13.17
C GLY A 70 -0.67 3.39 13.38
N PRO A 71 -0.18 3.31 14.63
CA PRO A 71 1.25 3.40 14.94
C PRO A 71 2.02 2.27 14.27
N ILE A 72 2.94 2.63 13.39
CA ILE A 72 3.89 1.72 12.75
C ILE A 72 5.30 2.00 13.27
N SER A 73 6.12 0.94 13.30
CA SER A 73 7.56 1.10 13.42
C SER A 73 8.14 1.22 12.01
N ILE A 74 8.75 2.36 11.69
CA ILE A 74 9.51 2.49 10.45
C ILE A 74 10.79 1.66 10.61
N ASN A 75 10.96 0.65 9.77
CA ASN A 75 12.17 -0.15 9.73
C ASN A 75 12.47 -0.53 8.28
N MET A 76 13.74 -0.84 7.97
CA MET A 76 14.16 -1.13 6.59
C MET A 76 13.66 -2.48 6.05
N LYS A 77 13.03 -3.32 6.87
CA LYS A 77 12.55 -4.66 6.47
C LYS A 77 11.13 -4.60 5.93
N ASP A 78 10.27 -3.79 6.54
CA ASP A 78 8.87 -3.68 6.15
C ASP A 78 8.72 -2.76 4.94
N LYS A 79 7.93 -3.21 3.97
CA LYS A 79 7.55 -2.44 2.77
C LYS A 79 6.05 -2.22 2.75
N LEU A 80 5.63 -1.10 2.19
CA LEU A 80 4.23 -0.91 1.79
C LEU A 80 4.01 -1.67 0.49
N VAL A 81 3.18 -2.70 0.52
CA VAL A 81 2.94 -3.60 -0.60
C VAL A 81 1.50 -3.47 -1.07
N PHE A 82 1.32 -3.35 -2.37
CA PHE A 82 0.03 -3.40 -3.04
C PHE A 82 -0.01 -4.64 -3.94
N SER A 83 -1.09 -5.40 -3.84
CA SER A 83 -1.43 -6.46 -4.78
C SER A 83 -2.80 -6.14 -5.36
N VAL A 84 -2.90 -6.08 -6.68
CA VAL A 84 -4.16 -5.79 -7.40
C VAL A 84 -4.65 -7.09 -8.02
N TYR A 85 -5.91 -7.42 -7.77
CA TYR A 85 -6.54 -8.66 -8.21
C TYR A 85 -7.71 -8.41 -9.14
N ASP A 86 -7.95 -9.39 -10.00
CA ASP A 86 -9.22 -9.63 -10.67
C ASP A 86 -9.95 -10.76 -9.93
N GLU A 87 -11.23 -10.59 -9.64
CA GLU A 87 -11.98 -11.43 -8.71
C GLU A 87 -13.08 -12.22 -9.45
N ASP A 88 -12.75 -13.42 -9.95
CA ASP A 88 -13.71 -14.27 -10.67
C ASP A 88 -14.73 -14.93 -9.72
N THR A 89 -14.23 -15.48 -8.61
CA THR A 89 -15.03 -16.17 -7.59
C THR A 89 -14.37 -16.01 -6.23
N TYR A 90 -15.10 -16.29 -5.14
CA TYR A 90 -14.56 -16.19 -3.78
C TYR A 90 -13.25 -16.99 -3.54
N TRP A 91 -12.94 -17.99 -4.37
CA TRP A 91 -11.75 -18.83 -4.25
C TRP A 91 -10.78 -18.68 -5.44
N ASN A 92 -11.15 -17.90 -6.45
CA ASN A 92 -10.33 -17.69 -7.65
C ASN A 92 -10.16 -16.18 -7.86
N SER A 93 -8.99 -15.69 -7.50
CA SER A 93 -8.59 -14.31 -7.68
C SER A 93 -7.27 -14.28 -8.43
N ASP A 94 -7.25 -13.67 -9.61
CA ASP A 94 -6.08 -13.57 -10.46
C ASP A 94 -5.26 -12.33 -10.09
N LEU A 95 -3.98 -12.52 -9.80
CA LEU A 95 -3.08 -11.40 -9.48
C LEU A 95 -2.72 -10.66 -10.77
N LEU A 96 -3.22 -9.43 -10.92
CA LEU A 96 -2.91 -8.56 -12.05
C LEU A 96 -1.57 -7.85 -11.90
N GLY A 97 -1.18 -7.56 -10.66
CA GLY A 97 0.06 -6.84 -10.41
C GLY A 97 0.40 -6.70 -8.94
N LYS A 98 1.70 -6.57 -8.66
CA LYS A 98 2.22 -6.38 -7.31
C LYS A 98 3.39 -5.41 -7.31
N CYS A 99 3.37 -4.48 -6.37
CA CYS A 99 4.46 -3.52 -6.17
C CYS A 99 4.71 -3.28 -4.68
N SER A 100 5.93 -2.86 -4.36
CA SER A 100 6.38 -2.63 -2.99
C SER A 100 7.24 -1.39 -2.88
N PHE A 101 6.99 -0.58 -1.85
CA PHE A 101 7.63 0.72 -1.65
C PHE A 101 8.25 0.84 -0.27
N ASP A 102 9.39 1.52 -0.21
CA ASP A 102 9.90 2.10 1.02
C ASP A 102 9.02 3.28 1.44
N LEU A 103 8.83 3.41 2.75
CA LEU A 103 8.11 4.55 3.29
C LEU A 103 9.04 5.75 3.43
N HIS A 104 8.55 6.89 2.95
CA HIS A 104 9.16 8.21 3.18
C HIS A 104 8.24 9.06 4.05
N ASN A 105 8.85 9.86 4.94
CA ASN A 105 8.09 10.81 5.76
C ASN A 105 7.38 11.86 4.88
N GLY A 106 6.15 12.21 5.25
CA GLY A 106 5.30 13.12 4.50
C GLY A 106 4.35 12.40 3.54
N LYS A 107 3.69 13.19 2.68
CA LYS A 107 2.73 12.71 1.69
C LYS A 107 3.44 12.32 0.39
N VAL A 108 3.15 11.13 -0.11
CA VAL A 108 3.65 10.60 -1.38
C VAL A 108 2.46 10.19 -2.24
N THR A 109 2.56 10.46 -3.54
CA THR A 109 1.66 9.96 -4.58
C THR A 109 2.54 9.29 -5.63
N ASP A 110 2.23 8.05 -5.97
CA ASP A 110 3.05 7.24 -6.88
C ASP A 110 2.17 6.21 -7.61
N SER A 111 2.79 5.40 -8.47
CA SER A 111 2.12 4.46 -9.35
C SER A 111 2.92 3.17 -9.58
N CYS A 112 2.21 2.13 -10.00
CA CYS A 112 2.74 0.84 -10.42
C CYS A 112 2.24 0.52 -11.83
N MET A 113 3.15 0.42 -12.79
CA MET A 113 2.84 -0.06 -14.13
C MET A 113 2.79 -1.60 -14.10
N PHE A 114 1.72 -2.18 -14.64
CA PHE A 114 1.57 -3.62 -14.78
C PHE A 114 1.68 -4.01 -16.27
N ASP A 115 1.58 -5.31 -16.57
CA ASP A 115 1.52 -5.78 -17.95
C ASP A 115 0.34 -5.12 -18.70
N TYR A 116 -0.77 -4.91 -17.99
CA TYR A 116 -1.92 -4.16 -18.47
C TYR A 116 -2.35 -3.12 -17.44
N GLY A 117 -2.27 -1.86 -17.84
CA GLY A 117 -2.73 -0.73 -17.05
C GLY A 117 -1.73 -0.22 -16.02
N THR A 118 -2.20 0.72 -15.22
CA THR A 118 -1.40 1.37 -14.17
C THR A 118 -2.26 1.55 -12.93
N PHE A 119 -1.70 1.16 -11.78
CA PHE A 119 -2.29 1.40 -10.48
C PHE A 119 -1.66 2.65 -9.84
N PHE A 120 -2.49 3.50 -9.25
CA PHE A 120 -2.10 4.75 -8.61
C PHE A 120 -2.53 4.74 -7.15
N PHE A 121 -1.70 5.31 -6.29
CA PHE A 121 -1.97 5.39 -4.87
C PHE A 121 -1.36 6.64 -4.26
N SER A 122 -1.85 6.99 -3.07
CA SER A 122 -1.20 7.95 -2.19
C SER A 122 -1.06 7.38 -0.79
N TYR A 123 -0.01 7.81 -0.09
CA TYR A 123 0.11 7.57 1.33
C TYR A 123 0.66 8.82 2.03
N ILE A 124 0.46 8.89 3.34
CA ILE A 124 1.13 9.84 4.21
C ILE A 124 1.70 9.11 5.42
N VAL A 125 2.94 9.43 5.73
CA VAL A 125 3.63 8.99 6.95
C VAL A 125 3.91 10.21 7.80
N ASP A 126 3.34 10.25 9.00
CA ASP A 126 3.63 11.30 9.99
C ASP A 126 4.41 10.71 11.15
N VAL A 127 5.70 11.07 11.25
CA VAL A 127 6.54 10.66 12.37
C VAL A 127 6.07 11.35 13.64
N MET A 128 5.75 10.56 14.66
CA MET A 128 5.44 11.06 15.99
C MET A 128 6.73 11.50 16.67
N LEU A 129 6.85 12.80 16.96
CA LEU A 129 7.90 13.31 17.82
C LEU A 129 7.53 12.93 19.27
N ILE A 130 8.25 11.95 19.82
CA ILE A 130 8.28 11.66 21.26
C ILE A 130 9.31 12.52 21.97
#